data_AF-A0A2E0MFX2-F1
#
_entry.id   AF-A0A2E0MFX2-F1
#
_cell.length_a   1.000
_cell.length_b   1.000
_cell.length_c   1.000
_cell.angle_alpha   90.00
_cell.angle_beta   90.00
_cell.angle_gamma   90.00
#
_symmetry.space_group_name_H-M   'P 1'
#
loop_
_entity.id
_entity.type
_entity.pdbx_description
1 polymer ?
#
loop_
_entity_poly.entity_id
_entity_poly.type
_entity_poly.pdbx_seq_one_letter_code
_entity_poly.pdbx_strand_id
1 'polypeptide(L)'
;MIENQSAMVLFGKESSNKKKIFLRSANSLEGSHIFQDLYGDEIHPEWNHNSPFDATLEEVLHLITHSGFSKVYPSVFGEEKGSEISNAMDKARGGYFKDVPKDYPSNTWYSYDDKTCEYNCQVTEYFYWALTSLLGAQDFPGRYDEIGHEWEANTPSLVESMDSEVYNILTDTLYKLPTVLPDGSYRR
;
A
#
# COMPACT_ATOMS: atom_id res chain seq x y z
N MET A 1 7.55 11.21 -8.84
CA MET A 1 8.29 11.39 -7.58
C MET A 1 9.05 12.72 -7.52
N ILE A 2 10.12 12.96 -8.31
CA ILE A 2 10.85 14.25 -8.27
C ILE A 2 9.92 15.43 -8.63
N GLU A 3 9.16 15.29 -9.72
CA GLU A 3 8.19 16.31 -10.16
C GLU A 3 7.10 16.59 -9.13
N ASN A 4 6.72 15.57 -8.34
CA ASN A 4 5.71 15.68 -7.29
C ASN A 4 6.30 16.09 -5.93
N GLN A 5 7.60 16.43 -5.89
CA GLN A 5 8.32 16.82 -4.67
C GLN A 5 8.14 15.81 -3.52
N SER A 6 8.13 14.52 -3.88
CA SER A 6 7.86 13.44 -2.94
C SER A 6 9.11 13.01 -2.18
N ALA A 7 8.97 12.73 -0.89
CA ALA A 7 10.09 12.32 -0.04
C ALA A 7 9.70 11.25 0.99
N MET A 8 10.59 10.30 1.20
CA MET A 8 10.55 9.38 2.34
C MET A 8 11.17 10.06 3.56
N VAL A 9 10.51 10.03 4.70
CA VAL A 9 11.00 10.61 5.96
C VAL A 9 11.09 9.55 7.05
N LEU A 10 12.29 9.31 7.56
CA LEU A 10 12.53 8.27 8.55
C LEU A 10 12.55 8.84 9.96
N PHE A 11 11.82 8.19 10.87
CA PHE A 11 11.91 8.46 12.31
C PHE A 11 12.27 7.20 13.07
N GLY A 12 12.85 7.33 14.26
CA GLY A 12 13.24 6.14 15.03
C GLY A 12 12.08 5.28 15.53
N LYS A 13 10.89 5.87 15.68
CA LYS A 13 9.63 5.22 16.09
C LYS A 13 8.44 6.13 15.81
N GLU A 14 7.25 5.55 15.71
CA GLU A 14 6.01 6.30 15.48
C GLU A 14 5.78 7.42 16.52
N SER A 15 6.02 7.11 17.80
CA SER A 15 5.81 8.05 18.93
C SER A 15 6.88 9.15 19.07
N SER A 16 7.80 9.27 18.12
CA SER A 16 8.95 10.18 18.19
C SER A 16 8.55 11.65 18.36
N ASN A 17 9.18 12.35 19.31
CA ASN A 17 9.04 13.81 19.45
C ASN A 17 9.59 14.55 18.22
N LYS A 18 10.59 13.99 17.53
CA LYS A 18 11.12 14.58 16.29
C LYS A 18 10.07 14.51 15.17
N LYS A 19 9.29 13.42 15.09
CA LYS A 19 8.14 13.31 14.16
C LYS A 19 7.13 14.41 14.44
N LYS A 20 6.71 14.55 15.70
CA LYS A 20 5.75 15.60 16.10
C LYS A 20 6.23 17.01 15.76
N ILE A 21 7.51 17.30 15.97
CA ILE A 21 8.11 18.59 15.61
C ILE A 21 8.14 18.76 14.08
N PHE A 22 8.58 17.73 13.35
CA PHE A 22 8.62 17.72 11.89
C PHE A 22 7.24 17.99 11.30
N LEU A 23 6.22 17.20 11.65
CA LEU A 23 4.85 17.34 11.13
C LEU A 23 4.29 18.74 11.43
N ARG A 24 4.48 19.26 12.64
CA ARG A 24 4.07 20.65 12.98
C ARG A 24 4.75 21.70 12.10
N SER A 25 6.01 21.50 11.76
CA SER A 25 6.74 22.41 10.85
C SER A 25 6.38 22.18 9.38
N ALA A 26 6.10 20.93 9.00
CA ALA A 26 5.76 20.50 7.66
C ALA A 26 4.33 20.92 7.27
N ASN A 27 3.46 21.28 8.21
CA ASN A 27 2.20 21.96 7.92
C ASN A 27 2.41 23.23 7.06
N SER A 28 3.57 23.89 7.13
CA SER A 28 3.91 25.02 6.25
C SER A 28 4.25 24.61 4.80
N LEU A 29 4.46 23.32 4.56
CA LEU A 29 4.75 22.68 3.28
C LEU A 29 3.55 21.87 2.76
N GLU A 30 2.44 21.85 3.50
CA GLU A 30 1.23 21.11 3.14
C GLU A 30 0.74 21.53 1.75
N GLY A 31 0.51 20.55 0.88
CA GLY A 31 0.14 20.75 -0.53
C GLY A 31 1.31 21.07 -1.48
N SER A 32 2.54 21.26 -1.00
CA SER A 32 3.74 21.46 -1.84
C SER A 32 4.68 20.25 -1.91
N HIS A 33 4.56 19.33 -0.96
CA HIS A 33 5.35 18.11 -0.88
C HIS A 33 4.46 16.94 -0.47
N ILE A 34 4.83 15.76 -0.94
CA ILE A 34 4.21 14.50 -0.54
C ILE A 34 5.21 13.75 0.33
N PHE A 35 4.82 13.46 1.57
CA PHE A 35 5.67 12.73 2.51
C PHE A 35 5.09 11.34 2.73
N GLN A 36 5.98 10.35 2.74
CA GLN A 36 5.71 9.03 3.32
C GLN A 36 6.65 8.85 4.50
N ASP A 37 6.12 8.52 5.67
CA ASP A 37 6.94 8.20 6.82
C ASP A 37 7.19 6.70 6.95
N LEU A 38 8.27 6.38 7.67
CA LEU A 38 8.68 5.02 8.00
C LEU A 38 9.48 5.05 9.30
N TYR A 39 9.29 4.04 10.14
CA TYR A 39 9.83 3.99 11.48
C TYR A 39 10.95 2.98 11.66
N GLY A 40 11.95 3.33 12.47
CA GLY A 40 13.13 2.49 12.68
C GLY A 40 12.84 1.15 13.37
N ASP A 41 11.73 1.04 14.09
CA ASP A 41 11.28 -0.16 14.79
C ASP A 41 10.51 -1.15 13.92
N GLU A 42 10.12 -0.77 12.71
CA GLU A 42 9.44 -1.60 11.70
C GLU A 42 10.30 -1.87 10.45
N ILE A 43 11.53 -1.36 10.43
CA ILE A 43 12.51 -1.65 9.38
C ILE A 43 13.29 -2.91 9.75
N HIS A 44 13.27 -3.91 8.87
CA HIS A 44 13.91 -5.20 9.10
C HIS A 44 14.83 -5.59 7.92
N PRO A 45 16.05 -5.06 7.81
CA PRO A 45 16.90 -5.21 6.60
C PRO A 45 17.28 -6.65 6.24
N GLU A 46 17.22 -7.56 7.22
CA GLU A 46 17.51 -9.00 7.06
C GLU A 46 16.21 -9.82 6.99
N TRP A 47 15.10 -9.16 6.64
CA TRP A 47 13.78 -9.77 6.62
C TRP A 47 13.74 -11.00 5.73
N ASN A 48 13.09 -12.02 6.27
CA ASN A 48 12.65 -13.18 5.55
C ASN A 48 11.29 -13.61 6.11
N HIS A 49 10.66 -14.59 5.48
CA HIS A 49 9.36 -15.15 5.85
C HIS A 49 9.28 -15.81 7.26
N ASN A 50 10.29 -15.66 8.13
CA ASN A 50 10.28 -16.09 9.53
C ASN A 50 10.52 -14.94 10.54
N SER A 51 10.54 -13.69 10.09
CA SER A 51 10.68 -12.49 10.92
C SER A 51 9.44 -11.60 10.82
N PRO A 52 9.20 -10.68 11.78
CA PRO A 52 8.15 -9.67 11.64
C PRO A 52 8.25 -8.97 10.28
N PHE A 53 7.10 -8.64 9.68
CA PHE A 53 7.05 -8.05 8.34
C PHE A 53 7.86 -6.76 8.25
N ASP A 54 8.67 -6.60 7.20
CA ASP A 54 9.43 -5.37 6.96
C ASP A 54 8.54 -4.31 6.31
N ALA A 55 8.19 -3.26 7.08
CA ALA A 55 7.35 -2.17 6.59
C ALA A 55 8.01 -1.36 5.47
N THR A 56 9.32 -1.53 5.20
CA THR A 56 9.94 -0.90 4.03
C THR A 56 9.29 -1.34 2.71
N LEU A 57 8.76 -2.56 2.62
CA LEU A 57 8.06 -3.05 1.43
C LEU A 57 6.76 -2.28 1.17
N GLU A 58 6.09 -1.88 2.24
CA GLU A 58 4.84 -1.12 2.23
C GLU A 58 5.12 0.35 1.93
N GLU A 59 5.90 1.01 2.79
CA GLU A 59 6.02 2.46 2.75
C GLU A 59 6.75 2.96 1.51
N VAL A 60 7.79 2.24 1.05
CA VAL A 60 8.43 2.60 -0.22
C VAL A 60 7.47 2.41 -1.39
N LEU A 61 6.63 1.38 -1.35
CA LEU A 61 5.64 1.13 -2.39
C LEU A 61 4.52 2.18 -2.38
N HIS A 62 4.03 2.57 -1.21
CA HIS A 62 3.07 3.67 -1.04
C HIS A 62 3.58 4.95 -1.73
N LEU A 63 4.83 5.34 -1.46
CA LEU A 63 5.42 6.50 -2.10
C LEU A 63 5.50 6.37 -3.63
N ILE A 64 5.93 5.21 -4.15
CA ILE A 64 6.05 4.95 -5.59
C ILE A 64 4.67 4.97 -6.26
N THR A 65 3.64 4.42 -5.62
CA THR A 65 2.29 4.34 -6.15
C THR A 65 1.61 5.70 -6.12
N HIS A 66 1.51 6.32 -4.94
CA HIS A 66 0.82 7.60 -4.73
C HIS A 66 1.47 8.76 -5.49
N SER A 67 2.80 8.75 -5.62
CA SER A 67 3.55 9.83 -6.28
C SER A 67 4.09 9.48 -7.67
N GLY A 68 3.84 8.27 -8.15
CA GLY A 68 4.34 7.77 -9.42
C GLY A 68 3.20 7.21 -10.24
N PHE A 69 2.86 5.95 -10.05
CA PHE A 69 1.88 5.25 -10.88
C PHE A 69 0.53 5.98 -10.96
N SER A 70 0.01 6.48 -9.83
CA SER A 70 -1.27 7.19 -9.81
C SER A 70 -1.26 8.51 -10.58
N LYS A 71 -0.08 9.13 -10.72
CA LYS A 71 0.09 10.40 -11.45
C LYS A 71 0.38 10.18 -12.93
N VAL A 72 1.09 9.10 -13.28
CA VAL A 72 1.45 8.78 -14.67
C VAL A 72 0.31 8.10 -15.41
N TYR A 73 -0.44 7.22 -14.74
CA TYR A 73 -1.58 6.51 -15.32
C TYR A 73 -2.85 6.74 -14.49
N PRO A 74 -3.38 7.97 -14.45
CA PRO A 74 -4.49 8.33 -13.57
C PRO A 74 -5.79 7.57 -13.88
N SER A 75 -6.00 7.11 -15.12
CA SER A 75 -7.16 6.27 -15.45
C SER A 75 -7.07 4.84 -14.92
N VAL A 76 -5.86 4.37 -14.60
CA VAL A 76 -5.60 2.98 -14.19
C VAL A 76 -5.30 2.91 -12.70
N PHE A 77 -4.28 3.66 -12.25
CA PHE A 77 -3.79 3.65 -10.87
C PHE A 77 -4.19 4.91 -10.10
N GLY A 78 -5.04 5.77 -10.65
CA GLY A 78 -5.52 6.97 -9.96
C GLY A 78 -6.21 6.62 -8.66
N GLU A 79 -6.05 7.49 -7.66
CA GLU A 79 -6.55 7.25 -6.30
C GLU A 79 -7.90 7.94 -6.05
N GLU A 80 -8.49 8.44 -7.14
CA GLU A 80 -9.83 9.00 -7.17
C GLU A 80 -10.79 7.98 -7.76
N LYS A 81 -12.07 8.12 -7.41
CA LYS A 81 -13.11 7.23 -7.92
C LYS A 81 -13.12 7.20 -9.46
N GLY A 82 -13.16 5.99 -10.01
CA GLY A 82 -13.37 5.73 -11.43
C GLY A 82 -12.14 5.28 -12.19
N SER A 83 -10.95 5.28 -11.56
CA SER A 83 -9.80 4.55 -12.08
C SER A 83 -10.03 3.03 -12.02
N GLU A 84 -9.33 2.26 -12.84
CA GLU A 84 -9.44 0.79 -12.82
C GLU A 84 -9.13 0.20 -11.44
N ILE A 85 -8.05 0.65 -10.78
CA ILE A 85 -7.69 0.17 -9.44
C ILE A 85 -8.74 0.51 -8.38
N SER A 86 -9.33 1.71 -8.46
CA SER A 86 -10.33 2.16 -7.48
C SER A 86 -11.66 1.40 -7.65
N ASN A 87 -12.02 1.07 -8.90
CA ASN A 87 -13.20 0.25 -9.19
C ASN A 87 -13.02 -1.19 -8.68
N ALA A 88 -11.83 -1.77 -8.87
CA ALA A 88 -11.50 -3.10 -8.33
C ALA A 88 -11.55 -3.11 -6.80
N MET A 89 -10.97 -2.09 -6.16
CA MET A 89 -11.04 -1.91 -4.70
C MET A 89 -12.48 -1.74 -4.20
N ASP A 90 -13.32 -0.96 -4.87
CA ASP A 90 -14.73 -0.80 -4.49
C ASP A 90 -15.46 -2.14 -4.53
N LYS A 91 -15.15 -3.00 -5.51
CA LYS A 91 -15.68 -4.36 -5.56
C LYS A 91 -15.17 -5.21 -4.39
N ALA A 92 -13.88 -5.14 -4.06
CA ALA A 92 -13.26 -5.87 -2.95
C ALA A 92 -13.85 -5.54 -1.58
N ARG A 93 -14.27 -4.28 -1.39
CA ARG A 93 -14.91 -3.77 -0.18
C ARG A 93 -16.44 -3.84 -0.23
N GLY A 94 -17.03 -4.39 -1.29
CA GLY A 94 -18.48 -4.57 -1.42
C GLY A 94 -19.25 -3.28 -1.72
N GLY A 95 -18.57 -2.23 -2.16
CA GLY A 95 -19.15 -0.95 -2.56
C GLY A 95 -18.17 0.22 -2.47
N TYR A 96 -18.67 1.39 -2.85
CA TYR A 96 -17.93 2.65 -2.70
C TYR A 96 -18.09 3.19 -1.28
N PHE A 97 -16.96 3.42 -0.60
CA PHE A 97 -16.88 4.06 0.72
C PHE A 97 -15.85 5.18 0.67
N LYS A 98 -16.30 6.43 0.80
CA LYS A 98 -15.37 7.58 0.79
C LYS A 98 -14.39 7.51 1.96
N ASP A 99 -14.92 7.23 3.14
CA ASP A 99 -14.16 7.09 4.39
C ASP A 99 -14.31 5.64 4.88
N VAL A 100 -13.37 5.15 5.68
CA VAL A 100 -13.44 3.80 6.24
C VAL A 100 -14.75 3.62 7.03
N PRO A 101 -15.67 2.73 6.60
CA PRO A 101 -16.96 2.55 7.26
C PRO A 101 -16.79 1.90 8.63
N LYS A 102 -17.85 1.94 9.45
CA LYS A 102 -17.86 1.21 10.72
C LYS A 102 -17.77 -0.30 10.48
N ASP A 103 -18.54 -0.79 9.52
CA ASP A 103 -18.69 -2.21 9.20
C ASP A 103 -18.71 -2.35 7.66
N TYR A 104 -17.95 -3.30 7.13
CA TYR A 104 -18.01 -3.70 5.72
C TYR A 104 -19.08 -4.79 5.51
N PRO A 105 -19.62 -4.93 4.28
CA PRO A 105 -20.47 -6.08 3.94
C PRO A 105 -19.75 -7.43 4.18
N SER A 106 -20.51 -8.49 4.47
CA SER A 106 -19.95 -9.80 4.83
C SER A 106 -19.27 -10.56 3.69
N ASN A 107 -19.37 -10.10 2.44
CA ASN A 107 -18.76 -10.73 1.27
C ASN A 107 -17.71 -9.79 0.69
N THR A 108 -16.74 -9.43 1.52
CA THR A 108 -15.62 -8.53 1.21
C THR A 108 -14.33 -9.21 1.60
N TRP A 109 -13.28 -8.98 0.82
CA TRP A 109 -11.95 -9.52 1.09
C TRP A 109 -10.92 -8.42 1.34
N TYR A 110 -11.36 -7.17 1.26
CA TYR A 110 -10.64 -6.00 1.71
C TYR A 110 -11.52 -5.23 2.69
N SER A 111 -11.05 -5.06 3.93
CA SER A 111 -11.77 -4.46 5.06
C SER A 111 -10.82 -3.61 5.92
N TYR A 112 -10.18 -2.62 5.31
CA TYR A 112 -9.21 -1.75 5.98
C TYR A 112 -9.79 -1.04 7.22
N ASP A 113 -9.05 -1.00 8.32
CA ASP A 113 -9.59 -0.58 9.62
C ASP A 113 -9.14 0.81 10.11
N ASP A 114 -8.10 1.40 9.49
CA ASP A 114 -7.60 2.73 9.88
C ASP A 114 -8.59 3.85 9.54
N LYS A 115 -9.26 4.36 10.58
CA LYS A 115 -10.26 5.43 10.47
C LYS A 115 -9.70 6.80 10.09
N THR A 116 -8.39 6.96 10.05
CA THR A 116 -7.73 8.20 9.59
C THR A 116 -7.59 8.26 8.07
N CYS A 117 -7.79 7.14 7.39
CA CYS A 117 -7.62 6.98 5.96
C CYS A 117 -8.90 7.39 5.19
N GLU A 118 -8.72 8.26 4.19
CA GLU A 118 -9.74 8.60 3.19
C GLU A 118 -9.61 7.71 1.94
N TYR A 119 -10.49 7.89 0.94
CA TYR A 119 -10.59 7.03 -0.24
C TYR A 119 -9.26 6.79 -0.96
N ASN A 120 -8.47 7.85 -1.15
CA ASN A 120 -7.19 7.80 -1.86
C ASN A 120 -6.15 6.96 -1.12
N CYS A 121 -6.11 7.09 0.20
CA CYS A 121 -5.24 6.27 1.05
C CYS A 121 -5.68 4.80 0.94
N GLN A 122 -6.98 4.50 1.01
CA GLN A 122 -7.48 3.13 0.88
C GLN A 122 -7.15 2.48 -0.48
N VAL A 123 -7.12 3.27 -1.58
CA VAL A 123 -6.67 2.79 -2.90
C VAL A 123 -5.19 2.39 -2.88
N THR A 124 -4.36 3.21 -2.22
CA THR A 124 -2.92 2.98 -2.11
C THR A 124 -2.63 1.72 -1.31
N GLU A 125 -3.32 1.55 -0.19
CA GLU A 125 -3.28 0.37 0.66
C GLU A 125 -3.72 -0.89 -0.10
N TYR A 126 -4.84 -0.82 -0.82
CA TYR A 126 -5.31 -1.93 -1.65
C TYR A 126 -4.29 -2.35 -2.71
N PHE A 127 -3.67 -1.37 -3.39
CA PHE A 127 -2.61 -1.62 -4.33
C PHE A 127 -1.41 -2.32 -3.66
N TYR A 128 -1.00 -1.85 -2.48
CA TYR A 128 0.06 -2.46 -1.69
C TYR A 128 -0.27 -3.91 -1.32
N TRP A 129 -1.43 -4.15 -0.70
CA TRP A 129 -1.88 -5.47 -0.29
C TRP A 129 -1.89 -6.44 -1.46
N ALA A 130 -2.47 -6.04 -2.59
CA ALA A 130 -2.58 -6.87 -3.77
C ALA A 130 -1.22 -7.17 -4.41
N LEU A 131 -0.38 -6.15 -4.64
CA LEU A 131 0.92 -6.35 -5.30
C LEU A 131 1.87 -7.17 -4.43
N THR A 132 1.96 -6.86 -3.13
CA THR A 132 2.86 -7.61 -2.23
C THR A 132 2.40 -9.06 -2.03
N SER A 133 1.09 -9.32 -2.03
CA SER A 133 0.55 -10.69 -2.03
C SER A 133 0.87 -11.42 -3.34
N LEU A 134 0.73 -10.76 -4.49
CA LEU A 134 1.07 -11.31 -5.80
C LEU A 134 2.56 -11.66 -5.94
N LEU A 135 3.43 -10.87 -5.30
CA LEU A 135 4.87 -11.10 -5.27
C LEU A 135 5.30 -12.09 -4.16
N GLY A 136 4.37 -12.60 -3.36
CA GLY A 136 4.64 -13.58 -2.30
C GLY A 136 5.24 -13.00 -1.01
N ALA A 137 5.19 -11.69 -0.81
CA ALA A 137 5.65 -11.09 0.46
C ALA A 137 4.71 -11.41 1.63
N GLN A 138 3.41 -11.57 1.35
CA GLN A 138 2.39 -11.86 2.37
C GLN A 138 2.14 -13.38 2.56
N ASP A 139 2.85 -14.23 1.81
CA ASP A 139 2.66 -15.69 1.77
C ASP A 139 3.64 -16.41 2.70
N PHE A 140 3.40 -16.33 4.01
CA PHE A 140 4.18 -17.07 5.01
C PHE A 140 3.39 -17.46 6.26
N PRO A 141 3.85 -18.47 7.03
CA PRO A 141 3.15 -18.96 8.20
C PRO A 141 2.87 -17.85 9.22
N GLY A 142 1.62 -17.75 9.67
CA GLY A 142 1.16 -16.75 10.65
C GLY A 142 0.73 -15.42 10.03
N ARG A 143 1.17 -15.09 8.80
CA ARG A 143 0.84 -13.79 8.20
C ARG A 143 -0.66 -13.60 7.98
N TYR A 144 -1.36 -14.64 7.51
CA TYR A 144 -2.80 -14.57 7.33
C TYR A 144 -3.55 -14.32 8.66
N ASP A 145 -3.06 -14.86 9.78
CA ASP A 145 -3.68 -14.61 11.09
C ASP A 145 -3.48 -13.15 11.52
N GLU A 146 -2.39 -12.51 11.09
CA GLU A 146 -2.12 -11.10 11.34
C GLU A 146 -2.98 -10.17 10.49
N ILE A 147 -3.10 -10.42 9.18
CA ILE A 147 -3.69 -9.46 8.22
C ILE A 147 -5.06 -9.86 7.69
N GLY A 148 -5.49 -11.11 7.87
CA GLY A 148 -6.68 -11.67 7.21
C GLY A 148 -8.00 -10.99 7.57
N HIS A 149 -8.01 -10.21 8.66
CA HIS A 149 -9.16 -9.38 9.03
C HIS A 149 -9.30 -8.12 8.15
N GLU A 150 -8.20 -7.65 7.54
CA GLU A 150 -8.20 -6.55 6.58
C GLU A 150 -8.06 -7.04 5.13
N TRP A 151 -7.27 -8.08 4.87
CA TRP A 151 -6.95 -8.57 3.53
C TRP A 151 -6.92 -10.10 3.47
N GLU A 152 -7.93 -10.70 2.82
CA GLU A 152 -8.05 -12.16 2.75
C GLU A 152 -7.18 -12.79 1.64
N ALA A 153 -6.78 -12.03 0.62
CA ALA A 153 -6.08 -12.58 -0.55
C ALA A 153 -4.54 -12.53 -0.42
N ASN A 154 -3.98 -13.05 0.68
CA ASN A 154 -2.57 -12.90 1.06
C ASN A 154 -1.55 -13.73 0.24
N THR A 155 -1.98 -14.47 -0.79
CA THR A 155 -1.08 -15.29 -1.63
C THR A 155 -1.32 -15.02 -3.11
N PRO A 156 -0.35 -15.31 -4.00
CA PRO A 156 -0.52 -15.09 -5.44
C PRO A 156 -1.76 -15.81 -6.00
N SER A 157 -1.99 -17.06 -5.58
CA SER A 157 -3.14 -17.86 -5.99
C SER A 157 -4.47 -17.29 -5.49
N LEU A 158 -4.50 -16.72 -4.29
CA LEU A 158 -5.70 -16.07 -3.75
C LEU A 158 -6.00 -14.77 -4.48
N VAL A 159 -4.99 -13.94 -4.77
CA VAL A 159 -5.18 -12.72 -5.60
C VAL A 159 -5.78 -13.09 -6.95
N GLU A 160 -5.22 -14.08 -7.65
CA GLU A 160 -5.70 -14.50 -8.98
C GLU A 160 -7.16 -15.02 -8.95
N SER A 161 -7.50 -15.84 -7.95
CA SER A 161 -8.80 -16.51 -7.88
C SER A 161 -9.91 -15.68 -7.22
N MET A 162 -9.58 -14.85 -6.24
CA MET A 162 -10.54 -14.04 -5.48
C MET A 162 -10.74 -12.66 -6.11
N ASP A 163 -9.65 -12.04 -6.57
CA ASP A 163 -9.64 -10.67 -7.08
C ASP A 163 -9.01 -10.59 -8.48
N SER A 164 -9.66 -11.29 -9.42
CA SER A 164 -9.22 -11.32 -10.82
C SER A 164 -9.10 -9.93 -11.48
N GLU A 165 -9.81 -8.91 -10.98
CA GLU A 165 -9.72 -7.54 -11.52
C GLU A 165 -8.37 -6.91 -11.17
N VAL A 166 -7.98 -6.91 -9.89
CA VAL A 166 -6.66 -6.39 -9.51
C VAL A 166 -5.53 -7.26 -10.04
N TYR A 167 -5.72 -8.58 -10.11
CA TYR A 167 -4.75 -9.47 -10.75
C TYR A 167 -4.46 -9.02 -12.20
N ASN A 168 -5.49 -8.80 -13.02
CA ASN A 168 -5.33 -8.38 -14.40
C ASN A 168 -4.65 -7.00 -14.52
N ILE A 169 -5.01 -6.05 -13.64
CA ILE A 169 -4.40 -4.72 -13.60
C ILE A 169 -2.91 -4.81 -13.25
N LEU A 170 -2.56 -5.59 -12.21
CA LEU A 170 -1.20 -5.66 -11.68
C LEU A 170 -0.26 -6.55 -12.52
N THR A 171 -0.81 -7.45 -13.33
CA THR A 171 -0.03 -8.30 -14.25
C THR A 171 0.08 -7.72 -15.67
N ASP A 172 -0.56 -6.59 -15.95
CA ASP A 172 -0.43 -5.93 -17.25
C ASP A 172 1.00 -5.39 -17.46
N THR A 173 1.71 -6.05 -18.37
CA THR A 173 3.08 -5.72 -18.75
C THR A 173 3.27 -4.32 -19.31
N LEU A 174 2.20 -3.64 -19.75
CA LEU A 174 2.23 -2.26 -20.23
C LEU A 174 2.79 -1.31 -19.17
N TYR A 175 2.38 -1.50 -17.91
CA TYR A 175 2.72 -0.58 -16.82
C TYR A 175 4.08 -0.87 -16.18
N LYS A 176 4.70 -2.01 -16.49
CA LYS A 176 6.03 -2.40 -15.99
C LYS A 176 6.13 -2.35 -14.46
N LEU A 177 5.09 -2.83 -13.79
CA LEU A 177 5.11 -3.00 -12.34
C LEU A 177 6.23 -3.97 -11.91
N PRO A 178 6.73 -3.84 -10.66
CA PRO A 178 7.68 -4.80 -10.11
C PRO A 178 7.14 -6.23 -10.18
N THR A 179 7.98 -7.16 -10.61
CA THR A 179 7.66 -8.60 -10.73
C THR A 179 8.45 -9.47 -9.77
N VAL A 180 9.31 -8.86 -8.96
CA VAL A 180 10.17 -9.52 -7.98
C VAL A 180 10.24 -8.62 -6.74
N LEU A 181 10.25 -9.22 -5.56
CA LEU A 181 10.45 -8.49 -4.32
C LEU A 181 11.86 -7.89 -4.26
N PRO A 182 12.02 -6.71 -3.65
CA PRO A 182 13.33 -6.22 -3.25
C PRO A 182 14.01 -7.24 -2.31
N ASP A 183 15.27 -7.60 -2.58
CA ASP A 183 16.02 -8.65 -1.87
C ASP A 183 17.31 -8.12 -1.19
N GLY A 184 17.46 -6.80 -1.12
CA GLY A 184 18.66 -6.15 -0.58
C GLY A 184 19.91 -6.26 -1.46
N SER A 185 19.88 -7.04 -2.54
CA SER A 185 21.03 -7.36 -3.39
C SER A 185 21.08 -6.50 -4.66
N TYR A 186 21.25 -5.20 -4.47
CA TYR A 186 21.29 -4.26 -5.59
C TYR A 186 22.70 -4.17 -6.20
N ARG A 187 22.81 -4.42 -7.51
CA ARG A 187 24.05 -4.19 -8.25
C ARG A 187 24.37 -2.69 -8.24
N ARG A 188 25.59 -2.34 -7.85
CA ARG A 188 26.16 -1.00 -7.98
C ARG A 188 26.92 -0.87 -9.29
#